data_AF-A0A6A5QMD9-F1
#
_entry.id   AF-A0A6A5QMD9-F1
#
_cell.length_a   1.000
_cell.length_b   1.000
_cell.length_c   1.000
_cell.angle_alpha   90.00
_cell.angle_beta   90.00
_cell.angle_gamma   90.00
#
_symmetry.space_group_name_H-M   'P 1'
#
loop_
_entity.id
_entity.type
_entity.pdbx_description
1 polymer ?
#
loop_
_entity_poly.entity_id
_entity_poly.type
_entity_poly.pdbx_seq_one_letter_code
_entity_poly.pdbx_strand_id
1 'polypeptide(L)'
;MSGFRARSGALVALLSFLPFFTVAQNSTTISASTFFFEETQTQFSINVANNSNDVFLYFTSPAYSWVGVGFGEKMEDSLMFVMYPSETGDNVTISPRIGSKNAEPTFSSKVNLEVLPGTTVTDSMLLLKAVCHNCRDLMDIEATAQPMIYAFGHGTRLYSNSPAANLKRHIRYGHFAMDMTTATGIGGVPAKSNVSSGITLKGPMVRDHDRANLAHAIIGSLALFVIWPLNVLFAGFFKNIRIHVGVTVVIMAFLTVAYALGISTSAQFNRSKDFKTPHQIVAFLALTPIVLISILPMPNISRLHAYIPRLHLPLVSTSFVLLILTGGLGLHLSSQARPVILGYTAVALLVFIFNTIMQSCIRRRGSAYARANNRKRLGEEDDQEVMLRKLTESRTSSNASLRQGSGYATESREFGADGQERAQKGIYGGGAMPGPQYLLNMHPGVPVHKW
;
A
#
# COMPACT_ATOMS: atom_id res chain seq x y z
N MET A 1 -5.04 24.29 -109.70
CA MET A 1 -3.84 24.85 -110.35
C MET A 1 -2.89 25.30 -109.24
N SER A 2 -1.63 24.81 -109.28
CA SER A 2 -0.39 25.29 -108.60
C SER A 2 -0.52 25.77 -107.13
N GLY A 3 0.05 25.13 -106.10
CA GLY A 3 1.38 24.53 -105.99
C GLY A 3 2.43 25.60 -105.67
N PHE A 4 2.81 25.80 -104.41
CA PHE A 4 4.17 26.24 -104.03
C PHE A 4 4.48 25.89 -102.57
N ARG A 5 5.63 25.23 -102.38
CA ARG A 5 6.23 24.78 -101.14
C ARG A 5 7.17 25.87 -100.58
N ALA A 6 7.33 25.81 -99.25
CA ALA A 6 8.57 25.94 -98.49
C ALA A 6 8.99 27.29 -97.85
N ARG A 7 9.52 27.10 -96.63
CA ARG A 7 10.54 27.86 -95.87
C ARG A 7 10.05 28.87 -94.84
N SER A 8 10.13 28.46 -93.57
CA SER A 8 10.75 29.16 -92.43
C SER A 8 10.65 28.20 -91.23
N GLY A 9 11.70 27.64 -90.61
CA GLY A 9 13.06 28.12 -90.46
C GLY A 9 13.29 28.60 -89.02
N ALA A 10 13.38 27.64 -88.08
CA ALA A 10 13.98 27.69 -86.74
C ALA A 10 14.01 29.03 -85.98
N LEU A 11 13.14 29.17 -84.96
CA LEU A 11 13.29 30.17 -83.90
C LEU A 11 13.70 29.45 -82.60
N VAL A 12 15.02 29.45 -82.40
CA VAL A 12 15.80 29.41 -81.15
C VAL A 12 15.03 29.02 -79.88
N ALA A 13 15.07 27.73 -79.52
CA ALA A 13 14.88 27.26 -78.15
C ALA A 13 16.26 26.88 -77.58
N LEU A 14 16.98 27.88 -77.08
CA LEU A 14 18.31 27.73 -76.49
C LEU A 14 18.34 28.43 -75.12
N LEU A 15 17.52 27.93 -74.20
CA LEU A 15 17.53 28.25 -72.76
C LEU A 15 17.25 26.95 -71.98
N SER A 16 18.16 26.00 -72.10
CA SER A 16 18.27 24.87 -71.18
C SER A 16 19.75 24.70 -70.86
N PHE A 17 20.05 24.27 -69.63
CA PHE A 17 21.36 24.20 -68.96
C PHE A 17 21.75 25.44 -68.12
N LEU A 18 20.92 25.74 -67.11
CA LEU A 18 21.47 26.15 -65.81
C LEU A 18 22.02 24.89 -65.12
N PRO A 19 23.33 24.79 -64.81
CA PRO A 19 23.82 23.72 -63.97
C PRO A 19 23.25 23.96 -62.57
N PHE A 20 22.41 23.04 -62.10
CA PHE A 20 22.13 22.94 -60.68
C PHE A 20 23.46 22.64 -60.00
N PHE A 21 24.05 23.64 -59.34
CA PHE A 21 25.09 23.42 -58.36
C PHE A 21 24.46 22.61 -57.23
N THR A 22 24.63 21.29 -57.27
CA THR A 22 24.46 20.44 -56.11
C THR A 22 25.58 20.79 -55.15
N VAL A 23 25.28 21.68 -54.20
CA VAL A 23 26.12 21.82 -53.01
C VAL A 23 26.07 20.46 -52.32
N ALA A 24 27.13 19.67 -52.44
CA ALA A 24 27.37 18.56 -51.54
C ALA A 24 27.48 19.16 -50.14
N GLN A 25 26.42 19.07 -49.34
CA GLN A 25 26.54 19.26 -47.90
C GLN A 25 27.51 18.19 -47.44
N ASN A 26 28.72 18.60 -47.08
CA ASN A 26 29.68 17.75 -46.39
C ASN A 26 29.11 17.53 -44.98
N SER A 27 28.11 16.65 -44.86
CA SER A 27 27.56 16.24 -43.59
C SER A 27 28.64 15.43 -42.89
N THR A 28 29.43 16.10 -42.04
CA THR A 28 30.35 15.42 -41.14
C THR A 28 29.53 14.47 -40.27
N THR A 29 29.61 13.18 -40.58
CA THR A 29 28.92 12.13 -39.82
C THR A 29 29.53 12.07 -38.43
N ILE A 30 28.71 12.33 -37.41
CA ILE A 30 29.11 12.18 -36.02
C ILE A 30 29.31 10.69 -35.73
N SER A 31 30.52 10.29 -35.31
CA SER A 31 30.81 8.93 -34.86
C SER A 31 29.88 8.54 -33.73
N ALA A 32 29.30 7.35 -33.77
CA ALA A 32 28.39 6.92 -32.71
C ALA A 32 28.32 5.40 -32.59
N SER A 33 28.25 4.94 -31.36
CA SER A 33 27.77 3.59 -31.03
C SER A 33 26.29 3.68 -30.75
N THR A 34 25.50 2.88 -31.47
CA THR A 34 24.04 3.00 -31.52
C THR A 34 23.38 1.68 -31.21
N PHE A 35 22.70 1.61 -30.07
CA PHE A 35 21.73 0.57 -29.75
C PHE A 35 20.39 0.91 -30.40
N PHE A 36 19.87 0.00 -31.23
CA PHE A 36 18.49 0.06 -31.73
C PHE A 36 17.78 -1.26 -31.44
N PHE A 37 16.65 -1.17 -30.76
CA PHE A 37 15.82 -2.31 -30.42
C PHE A 37 14.48 -2.24 -31.17
N GLU A 38 14.31 -3.12 -32.14
CA GLU A 38 13.22 -3.06 -33.12
C GLU A 38 11.83 -3.19 -32.49
N GLU A 39 11.64 -4.13 -31.56
CA GLU A 39 10.32 -4.43 -30.96
C GLU A 39 9.72 -3.21 -30.22
N THR A 40 10.56 -2.32 -29.67
CA THR A 40 10.09 -1.08 -29.03
C THR A 40 10.46 0.16 -29.80
N GLN A 41 11.13 0.06 -30.95
CA GLN A 41 11.72 1.19 -31.67
C GLN A 41 12.57 2.11 -30.77
N THR A 42 13.25 1.52 -29.79
CA THR A 42 14.09 2.25 -28.83
C THR A 42 15.48 2.42 -29.41
N GLN A 43 15.98 3.66 -29.45
CA GLN A 43 17.36 3.96 -29.85
C GLN A 43 18.09 4.62 -28.69
N PHE A 44 19.29 4.15 -28.37
CA PHE A 44 20.25 4.87 -27.54
C PHE A 44 21.59 4.94 -28.27
N SER A 45 22.05 6.16 -28.55
CA SER A 45 23.32 6.42 -29.21
C SER A 45 24.19 7.32 -28.38
N ILE A 46 25.49 7.04 -28.40
CA ILE A 46 26.51 7.81 -27.70
C ILE A 46 27.61 8.25 -28.67
N ASN A 47 28.09 9.47 -28.48
CA ASN A 47 29.30 10.00 -29.12
C ASN A 47 30.25 10.52 -28.03
N VAL A 48 31.52 10.15 -28.13
CA VAL A 48 32.59 10.61 -27.24
C VAL A 48 33.41 11.65 -27.99
N ALA A 49 33.33 12.91 -27.56
CA ALA A 49 33.84 14.04 -28.32
C ALA A 49 35.35 14.17 -28.22
N ASN A 50 36.13 13.85 -29.26
CA ASN A 50 37.60 13.79 -29.23
C ASN A 50 38.33 15.09 -28.80
N ASN A 51 37.65 16.23 -28.84
CA ASN A 51 38.18 17.55 -28.51
C ASN A 51 37.75 18.08 -27.12
N SER A 52 36.95 17.34 -26.35
CA SER A 52 36.55 17.69 -24.99
C SER A 52 36.30 16.45 -24.13
N ASN A 53 35.97 16.63 -22.84
CA ASN A 53 35.53 15.53 -21.97
C ASN A 53 34.02 15.29 -22.03
N ASP A 54 33.35 15.82 -23.06
CA ASP A 54 31.91 15.71 -23.20
C ASP A 54 31.49 14.41 -23.89
N VAL A 55 30.29 13.96 -23.54
CA VAL A 55 29.63 12.81 -24.12
C VAL A 55 28.25 13.23 -24.60
N PHE A 56 27.98 13.05 -25.88
CA PHE A 56 26.70 13.42 -26.48
C PHE A 56 25.78 12.22 -26.58
N LEU A 57 24.49 12.44 -26.30
CA LEU A 57 23.48 11.39 -26.21
C LEU A 57 22.31 11.68 -27.14
N TYR A 58 21.88 10.64 -27.86
CA TYR A 58 20.58 10.60 -28.53
C TYR A 58 19.80 9.41 -27.96
N PHE A 59 18.65 9.67 -27.34
CA PHE A 59 17.84 8.62 -26.72
C PHE A 59 16.37 8.79 -27.11
N THR A 60 15.80 7.80 -27.79
CA THR A 60 14.37 7.77 -28.06
C THR A 60 13.74 6.43 -27.73
N SER A 61 12.49 6.46 -27.29
CA SER A 61 11.73 5.28 -26.89
C SER A 61 10.25 5.63 -26.77
N PRO A 62 9.33 4.66 -26.88
CA PRO A 62 7.92 4.87 -26.53
C PRO A 62 7.77 5.39 -25.10
N ALA A 63 6.74 6.21 -24.89
CA ALA A 63 6.43 6.87 -23.64
C ALA A 63 5.78 5.90 -22.63
N TYR A 64 6.63 5.02 -22.08
CA TYR A 64 6.37 4.26 -20.85
C TYR A 64 6.32 5.19 -19.62
N SER A 65 6.13 4.62 -18.44
CA SER A 65 6.29 5.35 -17.18
C SER A 65 7.70 5.93 -17.05
N TRP A 66 8.68 5.20 -17.53
CA TRP A 66 10.07 5.64 -17.66
C TRP A 66 10.78 4.61 -18.55
N VAL A 67 11.89 5.02 -19.15
CA VAL A 67 12.83 4.12 -19.83
C VAL A 67 14.24 4.46 -19.37
N GLY A 68 15.11 3.46 -19.28
CA GLY A 68 16.47 3.69 -18.86
C GLY A 68 17.47 2.82 -19.60
N VAL A 69 18.69 3.35 -19.72
CA VAL A 69 19.89 2.63 -20.12
C VAL A 69 20.95 2.82 -19.06
N GLY A 70 21.81 1.84 -18.84
CA GLY A 70 22.87 1.89 -17.83
C GLY A 70 24.17 1.26 -18.28
N PHE A 71 25.26 1.73 -17.68
CA PHE A 71 26.63 1.32 -17.92
C PHE A 71 27.05 0.33 -16.83
N GLY A 72 27.01 -0.96 -17.15
CA GLY A 72 27.33 -2.04 -16.23
C GLY A 72 26.57 -3.33 -16.56
N GLU A 73 26.94 -4.42 -15.90
CA GLU A 73 26.30 -5.74 -16.05
C GLU A 73 24.99 -5.87 -15.25
N LYS A 74 24.81 -5.04 -14.23
CA LYS A 74 23.69 -5.06 -13.30
C LYS A 74 23.39 -3.64 -12.82
N MET A 75 22.24 -3.45 -12.17
CA MET A 75 21.86 -2.14 -11.64
C MET A 75 22.83 -1.63 -10.57
N GLU A 76 23.23 -2.49 -9.62
CA GLU A 76 24.15 -2.13 -8.53
C GLU A 76 25.43 -1.50 -9.06
N ASP A 77 25.79 -0.32 -8.54
CA ASP A 77 26.98 0.48 -8.87
C ASP A 77 27.07 0.97 -10.34
N SER A 78 26.02 0.79 -11.15
CA SER A 78 25.96 1.31 -12.52
C SER A 78 25.45 2.75 -12.58
N LEU A 79 26.04 3.54 -13.49
CA LEU A 79 25.46 4.80 -13.96
C LEU A 79 24.29 4.47 -14.90
N MET A 80 23.14 5.09 -14.68
CA MET A 80 21.95 4.94 -15.51
C MET A 80 21.41 6.29 -15.93
N PHE A 81 21.03 6.40 -17.20
CA PHE A 81 20.24 7.50 -17.73
C PHE A 81 18.79 7.06 -17.80
N VAL A 82 17.94 7.60 -16.93
CA VAL A 82 16.51 7.30 -16.87
C VAL A 82 15.73 8.51 -17.34
N MET A 83 14.88 8.34 -18.35
CA MET A 83 14.02 9.41 -18.85
C MET A 83 12.54 9.09 -18.72
N TYR A 84 11.73 10.12 -18.49
CA TYR A 84 10.28 10.05 -18.38
C TYR A 84 9.66 11.39 -18.83
N PRO A 85 8.34 11.42 -19.14
CA PRO A 85 7.65 12.67 -19.44
C PRO A 85 7.81 13.73 -18.34
N SER A 86 7.97 14.99 -18.76
CA SER A 86 7.80 16.17 -17.91
C SER A 86 6.42 16.18 -17.27
N GLU A 87 6.20 17.04 -16.28
CA GLU A 87 4.90 17.17 -15.62
C GLU A 87 3.76 17.51 -16.59
N THR A 88 4.05 18.36 -17.58
CA THR A 88 3.14 18.78 -18.65
C THR A 88 3.02 17.75 -19.77
N GLY A 89 4.00 16.83 -19.90
CA GLY A 89 3.98 15.73 -20.87
C GLY A 89 4.38 16.11 -22.30
N ASP A 90 4.80 17.35 -22.53
CA ASP A 90 5.28 17.90 -23.81
C ASP A 90 6.80 17.79 -23.98
N ASN A 91 7.52 17.54 -22.88
CA ASN A 91 8.97 17.46 -22.84
C ASN A 91 9.43 16.23 -22.02
N VAL A 92 10.73 16.00 -21.98
CA VAL A 92 11.35 14.89 -21.26
C VAL A 92 12.07 15.40 -20.03
N THR A 93 11.89 14.72 -18.89
CA THR A 93 12.78 14.83 -17.74
C THR A 93 13.79 13.68 -17.79
N ILE A 94 15.07 14.02 -17.79
CA ILE A 94 16.19 13.09 -17.75
C ILE A 94 16.80 13.08 -16.34
N SER A 95 17.08 11.88 -15.84
CA SER A 95 17.57 11.62 -14.50
C SER A 95 18.78 10.70 -14.58
N PRO A 96 20.02 11.24 -14.44
CA PRO A 96 21.18 10.41 -14.18
C PRO A 96 21.08 9.82 -12.76
N ARG A 97 21.18 8.50 -12.67
CA ARG A 97 21.04 7.76 -11.41
C ARG A 97 22.18 6.79 -11.21
N ILE A 98 22.51 6.54 -9.94
CA ILE A 98 23.42 5.46 -9.54
C ILE A 98 22.60 4.36 -8.90
N GLY A 99 22.81 3.12 -9.35
CA GLY A 99 22.13 1.97 -8.78
C GLY A 99 22.74 1.54 -7.46
N SER A 100 21.91 0.90 -6.64
CA SER A 100 22.31 0.32 -5.36
C SER A 100 21.84 -1.12 -5.30
N LYS A 101 22.37 -1.89 -4.36
CA LYS A 101 22.07 -3.31 -4.22
C LYS A 101 20.57 -3.55 -4.06
N ASN A 102 19.96 -4.21 -5.05
CA ASN A 102 18.55 -4.62 -5.04
C ASN A 102 17.55 -3.49 -4.72
N ALA A 103 17.85 -2.25 -5.09
CA ALA A 103 17.00 -1.11 -4.80
C ALA A 103 16.94 -0.10 -5.95
N GLU A 104 15.88 0.70 -5.93
CA GLU A 104 15.63 1.78 -6.87
C GLU A 104 16.86 2.71 -7.01
N PRO A 105 17.36 2.95 -8.23
CA PRO A 105 18.47 3.86 -8.45
C PRO A 105 18.17 5.27 -7.93
N THR A 106 19.16 5.92 -7.35
CA THR A 106 19.01 7.27 -6.76
C THR A 106 19.61 8.31 -7.70
N PHE A 107 18.94 9.44 -7.86
CA PHE A 107 19.46 10.57 -8.65
C PHE A 107 20.83 11.02 -8.14
N SER A 108 21.74 11.32 -9.08
CA SER A 108 23.08 11.80 -8.79
C SER A 108 23.32 13.15 -9.43
N SER A 109 23.53 14.17 -8.60
CA SER A 109 23.91 15.52 -9.04
C SER A 109 25.36 15.61 -9.52
N LYS A 110 26.15 14.53 -9.39
CA LYS A 110 27.55 14.49 -9.87
C LYS A 110 27.64 14.41 -11.40
N VAL A 111 26.54 14.07 -12.07
CA VAL A 111 26.48 13.94 -13.53
C VAL A 111 25.92 15.22 -14.10
N ASN A 112 26.76 16.00 -14.78
CA ASN A 112 26.37 17.28 -15.36
C ASN A 112 25.78 17.07 -16.76
N LEU A 113 24.45 16.96 -16.85
CA LEU A 113 23.75 16.66 -18.09
C LEU A 113 22.88 17.86 -18.51
N GLU A 114 23.17 18.40 -19.68
CA GLU A 114 22.43 19.49 -20.31
C GLU A 114 21.52 18.94 -21.41
N VAL A 115 20.24 19.30 -21.36
CA VAL A 115 19.25 18.96 -22.38
C VAL A 115 19.36 19.94 -23.54
N LEU A 116 19.53 19.42 -24.75
CA LEU A 116 19.74 20.20 -25.96
C LEU A 116 18.44 20.43 -26.76
N PRO A 117 18.40 21.45 -27.63
CA PRO A 117 17.26 21.72 -28.50
C PRO A 117 16.83 20.52 -29.35
N GLY A 118 15.52 20.34 -29.49
CA GLY A 118 14.91 19.21 -30.20
C GLY A 118 14.62 17.99 -29.32
N THR A 119 14.88 18.08 -28.01
CA THR A 119 14.27 17.19 -27.00
C THR A 119 12.78 17.51 -26.90
N THR A 120 11.93 16.48 -26.93
CA THR A 120 10.47 16.64 -26.92
C THR A 120 9.77 15.29 -26.70
N VAL A 121 8.46 15.33 -26.49
CA VAL A 121 7.59 14.16 -26.60
C VAL A 121 6.76 14.30 -27.88
N THR A 122 6.95 13.39 -28.85
CA THR A 122 6.24 13.41 -30.14
C THR A 122 5.67 12.04 -30.45
N ASP A 123 4.41 11.94 -30.90
CA ASP A 123 3.77 10.68 -31.30
C ASP A 123 3.89 9.56 -30.25
N SER A 124 3.77 9.90 -28.96
CA SER A 124 3.99 8.98 -27.84
C SER A 124 5.41 8.39 -27.75
N MET A 125 6.40 9.04 -28.37
CA MET A 125 7.82 8.77 -28.20
C MET A 125 8.45 9.87 -27.34
N LEU A 126 9.28 9.47 -26.39
CA LEU A 126 10.23 10.35 -25.72
C LEU A 126 11.41 10.51 -26.66
N LEU A 127 11.86 11.74 -26.88
CA LEU A 127 13.07 12.04 -27.64
C LEU A 127 13.95 12.96 -26.79
N LEU A 128 15.15 12.50 -26.49
CA LEU A 128 16.16 13.23 -25.76
C LEU A 128 17.40 13.43 -26.65
N LYS A 129 17.84 14.68 -26.69
CA LYS A 129 19.16 15.09 -27.15
C LYS A 129 19.85 15.76 -25.98
N ALA A 130 21.04 15.31 -25.62
CA ALA A 130 21.74 15.86 -24.47
C ALA A 130 23.25 15.84 -24.66
N VAL A 131 23.93 16.66 -23.88
CA VAL A 131 25.37 16.60 -23.65
C VAL A 131 25.62 16.36 -22.17
N CYS A 132 26.53 15.43 -21.87
CA CYS A 132 27.01 15.14 -20.53
C CYS A 132 28.41 15.72 -20.42
N HIS A 133 28.52 16.80 -19.66
CA HIS A 133 29.76 17.55 -19.52
C HIS A 133 30.74 16.86 -18.58
N ASN A 134 31.98 16.67 -19.05
CA ASN A 134 33.04 16.02 -18.30
C ASN A 134 32.65 14.60 -17.78
N CYS A 135 31.92 13.84 -18.59
CA CYS A 135 31.36 12.54 -18.18
C CYS A 135 32.19 11.32 -18.61
N ARG A 136 33.32 11.53 -19.30
CA ARG A 136 34.18 10.42 -19.75
C ARG A 136 34.62 9.53 -18.60
N ASP A 137 35.02 10.09 -17.47
CA ASP A 137 35.50 9.33 -16.31
C ASP A 137 34.41 8.50 -15.60
N LEU A 138 33.15 8.66 -16.02
CA LEU A 138 32.02 7.90 -15.48
C LEU A 138 31.75 6.59 -16.24
N MET A 139 32.49 6.33 -17.32
CA MET A 139 32.32 5.18 -18.20
C MET A 139 33.67 4.75 -18.80
N ASP A 140 33.82 3.48 -19.16
CA ASP A 140 35.03 3.02 -19.85
C ASP A 140 34.91 3.30 -21.35
N ILE A 141 35.49 4.41 -21.82
CA ILE A 141 35.40 4.85 -23.22
C ILE A 141 36.29 4.04 -24.17
N GLU A 142 37.25 3.26 -23.64
CA GLU A 142 38.17 2.44 -24.43
C GLU A 142 37.69 0.98 -24.57
N ALA A 143 36.62 0.61 -23.85
CA ALA A 143 36.05 -0.71 -23.90
C ALA A 143 35.44 -1.03 -25.27
N THR A 144 35.96 -2.05 -25.95
CA THR A 144 35.36 -2.61 -27.17
C THR A 144 34.08 -3.42 -26.92
N ALA A 145 33.78 -3.70 -25.65
CA ALA A 145 32.59 -4.43 -25.22
C ALA A 145 32.13 -3.98 -23.82
N GLN A 146 31.84 -2.69 -23.66
CA GLN A 146 31.25 -2.13 -22.44
C GLN A 146 29.92 -2.83 -22.12
N PRO A 147 29.77 -3.46 -20.95
CA PRO A 147 28.49 -4.02 -20.53
C PRO A 147 27.45 -2.93 -20.33
N MET A 148 26.26 -3.15 -20.88
CA MET A 148 25.15 -2.23 -20.82
C MET A 148 23.85 -2.95 -20.45
N ILE A 149 22.98 -2.24 -19.75
CA ILE A 149 21.61 -2.65 -19.43
C ILE A 149 20.60 -1.68 -20.01
N TYR A 150 19.41 -2.16 -20.30
CA TYR A 150 18.25 -1.32 -20.59
C TYR A 150 17.02 -1.84 -19.86
N ALA A 151 16.09 -0.95 -19.54
CA ALA A 151 14.86 -1.31 -18.84
C ALA A 151 13.70 -0.38 -19.19
N PHE A 152 12.49 -0.94 -19.11
CA PHE A 152 11.23 -0.24 -19.35
C PHE A 152 10.33 -0.33 -18.12
N GLY A 153 9.78 0.83 -17.75
CA GLY A 153 8.71 0.93 -16.77
C GLY A 153 7.36 0.45 -17.31
N HIS A 154 6.32 0.58 -16.49
CA HIS A 154 4.95 0.19 -16.85
C HIS A 154 4.36 1.11 -17.92
N GLY A 155 3.28 0.69 -18.60
CA GLY A 155 2.57 1.55 -19.58
C GLY A 155 1.82 2.75 -18.98
N THR A 156 1.68 2.84 -17.65
CA THR A 156 1.07 4.00 -16.98
C THR A 156 2.09 5.11 -16.82
N ARG A 157 1.98 6.17 -17.63
CA ARG A 157 2.95 7.29 -17.67
C ARG A 157 3.16 7.93 -16.29
N LEU A 158 4.43 8.16 -15.96
CA LEU A 158 4.86 9.07 -14.89
C LEU A 158 4.98 10.46 -15.52
N TYR A 159 4.46 11.47 -14.85
CA TYR A 159 4.60 12.87 -15.25
C TYR A 159 5.29 13.59 -14.11
N SER A 160 6.51 14.07 -14.32
CA SER A 160 7.25 14.77 -13.28
C SER A 160 8.40 15.59 -13.85
N ASN A 161 8.58 16.80 -13.33
CA ASN A 161 9.77 17.64 -13.58
C ASN A 161 10.92 17.33 -12.61
N SER A 162 10.70 16.48 -11.60
CA SER A 162 11.73 16.16 -10.62
C SER A 162 12.67 15.09 -11.16
N PRO A 163 13.99 15.30 -11.21
CA PRO A 163 14.94 14.26 -11.57
C PRO A 163 15.01 13.15 -10.50
N ALA A 164 14.51 13.39 -9.29
CA ALA A 164 14.45 12.41 -8.21
C ALA A 164 13.07 11.74 -8.07
N ALA A 165 12.23 11.76 -9.12
CA ALA A 165 10.89 11.15 -9.07
C ALA A 165 10.96 9.65 -8.71
N ASN A 166 10.01 9.18 -7.90
CA ASN A 166 9.98 7.77 -7.50
C ASN A 166 9.63 6.86 -8.68
N LEU A 167 10.43 5.83 -8.91
CA LEU A 167 10.25 4.88 -10.00
C LEU A 167 9.59 3.60 -9.48
N LYS A 168 8.61 3.10 -10.23
CA LYS A 168 8.18 1.71 -10.09
C LYS A 168 9.24 0.80 -10.72
N ARG A 169 9.36 -0.42 -10.18
CA ARG A 169 10.21 -1.49 -10.72
C ARG A 169 9.90 -1.71 -12.20
N HIS A 170 10.92 -1.97 -13.01
CA HIS A 170 10.75 -2.22 -14.44
C HIS A 170 9.91 -3.46 -14.68
N ILE A 171 9.13 -3.47 -15.76
CA ILE A 171 8.39 -4.67 -16.22
C ILE A 171 9.21 -5.52 -17.18
N ARG A 172 10.22 -4.90 -17.79
CA ARG A 172 11.07 -5.48 -18.82
C ARG A 172 12.47 -4.92 -18.70
N TYR A 173 13.46 -5.76 -18.94
CA TYR A 173 14.87 -5.37 -18.98
C TYR A 173 15.65 -6.28 -19.92
N GLY A 174 16.86 -5.87 -20.27
CA GLY A 174 17.78 -6.68 -21.07
C GLY A 174 19.20 -6.15 -20.99
N HIS A 175 20.10 -6.82 -21.71
CA HIS A 175 21.53 -6.55 -21.68
C HIS A 175 22.07 -6.47 -23.11
N PHE A 176 23.11 -5.68 -23.30
CA PHE A 176 23.90 -5.63 -24.52
C PHE A 176 25.34 -5.24 -24.18
N ALA A 177 26.26 -5.45 -25.11
CA ALA A 177 27.59 -4.89 -25.07
C ALA A 177 27.69 -3.79 -26.12
N MET A 178 28.33 -2.67 -25.75
CA MET A 178 28.57 -1.53 -26.62
C MET A 178 30.07 -1.38 -26.85
N ASP A 179 30.48 -1.28 -28.10
CA ASP A 179 31.84 -0.89 -28.46
C ASP A 179 31.95 0.62 -28.28
N MET A 180 32.66 1.08 -27.26
CA MET A 180 32.81 2.51 -26.97
C MET A 180 33.83 3.17 -27.89
N THR A 181 34.74 2.39 -28.49
CA THR A 181 35.77 2.92 -29.40
C THR A 181 35.17 3.45 -30.70
N THR A 182 34.04 2.88 -31.16
CA THR A 182 33.31 3.36 -32.34
C THR A 182 32.53 4.66 -32.09
N ALA A 183 32.34 5.05 -30.83
CA ALA A 183 31.64 6.28 -30.47
C ALA A 183 32.56 7.52 -30.52
N THR A 184 33.88 7.33 -30.55
CA THR A 184 34.84 8.44 -30.46
C THR A 184 34.98 9.16 -31.80
N GLY A 185 34.84 10.48 -31.79
CA GLY A 185 34.94 11.29 -33.01
C GLY A 185 34.69 12.76 -32.76
N ILE A 186 34.30 13.50 -33.81
CA ILE A 186 33.89 14.90 -33.67
C ILE A 186 32.69 14.97 -32.71
N GLY A 187 32.76 15.87 -31.74
CA GLY A 187 31.70 16.07 -30.75
C GLY A 187 30.39 16.53 -31.38
N GLY A 188 29.30 15.81 -31.10
CA GLY A 188 27.96 16.20 -31.52
C GLY A 188 26.90 15.17 -31.17
N VAL A 189 25.63 15.55 -31.22
CA VAL A 189 24.52 14.62 -30.97
C VAL A 189 24.42 13.61 -32.12
N PRO A 190 24.48 12.30 -31.86
CA PRO A 190 24.26 11.28 -32.88
C PRO A 190 22.92 11.46 -33.62
N ALA A 191 22.87 11.04 -34.88
CA ALA A 191 21.65 11.09 -35.68
C ALA A 191 20.64 10.01 -35.26
N LYS A 192 19.38 10.21 -35.64
CA LYS A 192 18.35 9.16 -35.57
C LYS A 192 18.78 7.99 -36.47
N SER A 193 18.69 6.77 -35.96
CA SER A 193 19.00 5.53 -36.67
C SER A 193 18.00 4.45 -36.29
N ASN A 194 17.66 3.60 -37.25
CA ASN A 194 16.85 2.39 -37.07
C ASN A 194 17.70 1.12 -37.18
N VAL A 195 19.03 1.24 -37.10
CA VAL A 195 19.97 0.12 -37.19
C VAL A 195 21.00 0.25 -36.07
N SER A 196 21.35 -0.89 -35.47
CA SER A 196 22.40 -0.94 -34.46
C SER A 196 23.80 -0.84 -35.09
N SER A 197 24.73 -0.16 -34.41
CA SER A 197 26.14 -0.01 -34.81
C SER A 197 27.03 -0.07 -33.58
N GLY A 198 28.07 -0.92 -33.59
CA GLY A 198 28.95 -1.12 -32.43
C GLY A 198 28.24 -1.79 -31.25
N ILE A 199 27.29 -2.70 -31.50
CA ILE A 199 26.46 -3.34 -30.46
C ILE A 199 26.43 -4.85 -30.64
N THR A 200 26.50 -5.56 -29.52
CA THR A 200 26.19 -6.99 -29.42
C THR A 200 25.09 -7.22 -28.39
N LEU A 201 23.89 -7.62 -28.82
CA LEU A 201 22.80 -7.98 -27.91
C LEU A 201 23.19 -9.20 -27.04
N LYS A 202 22.89 -9.14 -25.74
CA LYS A 202 23.19 -10.21 -24.78
C LYS A 202 21.89 -10.86 -24.30
N GLY A 203 21.30 -11.65 -25.20
CA GLY A 203 20.05 -12.38 -24.95
C GLY A 203 18.78 -11.55 -25.22
N PRO A 204 17.60 -12.18 -25.09
CA PRO A 204 16.32 -11.52 -25.31
C PRO A 204 15.94 -10.61 -24.15
N MET A 205 14.97 -9.72 -24.39
CA MET A 205 14.34 -8.93 -23.32
C MET A 205 13.60 -9.86 -22.34
N VAL A 206 13.80 -9.63 -21.05
CA VAL A 206 13.24 -10.45 -19.97
C VAL A 206 12.06 -9.74 -19.30
N ARG A 207 10.99 -10.48 -19.02
CA ARG A 207 9.87 -10.02 -18.18
C ARG A 207 10.18 -10.14 -16.70
N ASP A 208 10.14 -9.01 -16.00
CA ASP A 208 10.28 -8.96 -14.56
C ASP A 208 8.94 -9.21 -13.85
N HIS A 209 9.02 -9.78 -12.64
CA HIS A 209 7.88 -10.17 -11.83
C HIS A 209 8.07 -9.71 -10.38
N ASP A 210 7.28 -8.72 -9.95
CA ASP A 210 7.29 -8.21 -8.57
C ASP A 210 6.47 -9.12 -7.61
N ARG A 211 6.93 -10.38 -7.48
CA ARG A 211 6.20 -11.43 -6.75
C ARG A 211 6.07 -11.15 -5.26
N ALA A 212 7.10 -10.58 -4.64
CA ALA A 212 7.12 -10.32 -3.20
C ALA A 212 6.09 -9.25 -2.80
N ASN A 213 6.01 -8.15 -3.56
CA ASN A 213 5.03 -7.10 -3.33
C ASN A 213 3.60 -7.58 -3.58
N LEU A 214 3.39 -8.39 -4.63
CA LEU A 214 2.10 -9.02 -4.88
C LEU A 214 1.70 -9.98 -3.75
N ALA A 215 2.64 -10.82 -3.28
CA ALA A 215 2.39 -11.75 -2.18
C ALA A 215 2.07 -11.02 -0.86
N HIS A 216 2.78 -9.93 -0.55
CA HIS A 216 2.49 -9.06 0.59
C HIS A 216 1.02 -8.60 0.58
N ALA A 217 0.57 -8.06 -0.56
CA ALA A 217 -0.79 -7.56 -0.71
C ALA A 217 -1.85 -8.67 -0.60
N ILE A 218 -1.63 -9.82 -1.25
CA ILE A 218 -2.57 -10.95 -1.24
C ILE A 218 -2.67 -11.57 0.16
N ILE A 219 -1.55 -11.89 0.79
CA ILE A 219 -1.52 -12.55 2.10
C ILE A 219 -2.17 -11.66 3.16
N GLY A 220 -1.86 -10.35 3.16
CA GLY A 220 -2.51 -9.39 4.04
C GLY A 220 -4.03 -9.30 3.80
N SER A 221 -4.46 -9.26 2.54
CA SER A 221 -5.89 -9.21 2.18
C SER A 221 -6.64 -10.47 2.59
N LEU A 222 -6.05 -11.65 2.42
CA LEU A 222 -6.64 -12.92 2.87
C LEU A 222 -6.82 -12.94 4.40
N ALA A 223 -5.80 -12.49 5.14
CA ALA A 223 -5.89 -12.39 6.59
C ALA A 223 -7.06 -11.50 7.03
N LEU A 224 -7.18 -10.30 6.43
CA LEU A 224 -8.16 -9.29 6.85
C LEU A 224 -9.58 -9.52 6.32
N PHE A 225 -9.73 -9.89 5.06
CA PHE A 225 -11.05 -9.94 4.41
C PHE A 225 -11.65 -11.33 4.35
N VAL A 226 -10.87 -12.37 4.63
CA VAL A 226 -11.37 -13.76 4.64
C VAL A 226 -11.26 -14.35 6.04
N ILE A 227 -10.05 -14.48 6.57
CA ILE A 227 -9.83 -15.26 7.79
C ILE A 227 -10.35 -14.52 9.03
N TRP A 228 -10.16 -13.20 9.11
CA TRP A 228 -10.65 -12.38 10.23
C TRP A 228 -12.18 -12.40 10.40
N PRO A 229 -13.02 -12.09 9.38
CA PRO A 229 -14.47 -12.16 9.53
C PRO A 229 -14.97 -13.58 9.82
N LEU A 230 -14.32 -14.62 9.27
CA LEU A 230 -14.61 -16.01 9.62
C LEU A 230 -14.31 -16.30 11.09
N ASN A 231 -13.21 -15.78 11.64
CA ASN A 231 -12.90 -15.93 13.06
C ASN A 231 -13.95 -15.26 13.96
N VAL A 232 -14.42 -14.06 13.58
CA VAL A 232 -15.51 -13.36 14.29
C VAL A 232 -16.80 -14.18 14.24
N LEU A 233 -17.12 -14.76 13.09
CA LEU A 233 -18.28 -15.65 12.90
C LEU A 233 -18.17 -16.89 13.81
N PHE A 234 -17.04 -17.59 13.78
CA PHE A 234 -16.84 -18.80 14.55
C PHE A 234 -16.85 -18.57 16.05
N ALA A 235 -16.19 -17.51 16.52
CA ALA A 235 -16.19 -17.13 17.92
C ALA A 235 -17.62 -16.79 18.41
N GLY A 236 -18.42 -16.11 17.57
CA GLY A 236 -19.79 -15.72 17.90
C GLY A 236 -20.80 -16.87 17.92
N PHE A 237 -20.72 -17.79 16.95
CA PHE A 237 -21.72 -18.85 16.77
C PHE A 237 -21.39 -20.15 17.47
N PHE A 238 -20.15 -20.65 17.33
CA PHE A 238 -19.77 -21.96 17.86
C PHE A 238 -19.36 -21.90 19.34
N LYS A 239 -19.05 -20.71 19.87
CA LYS A 239 -18.61 -20.49 21.26
C LYS A 239 -17.46 -21.43 21.70
N ASN A 240 -16.66 -21.91 20.76
CA ASN A 240 -15.55 -22.83 21.01
C ASN A 240 -14.23 -22.04 21.00
N ILE A 241 -13.65 -21.85 22.19
CA ILE A 241 -12.41 -21.10 22.37
C ILE A 241 -11.22 -21.73 21.63
N ARG A 242 -11.18 -23.06 21.47
CA ARG A 242 -10.08 -23.75 20.77
C ARG A 242 -10.07 -23.42 19.28
N ILE A 243 -11.25 -23.37 18.65
CA ILE A 243 -11.39 -22.98 17.24
C ILE A 243 -10.99 -21.51 17.07
N HIS A 244 -11.49 -20.63 17.95
CA HIS A 244 -11.14 -19.21 17.91
C HIS A 244 -9.63 -18.99 18.01
N VAL A 245 -8.97 -19.62 18.98
CA VAL A 245 -7.51 -19.53 19.15
C VAL A 245 -6.78 -20.11 17.94
N GLY A 246 -7.20 -21.28 17.44
CA GLY A 246 -6.59 -21.90 16.26
C GLY A 246 -6.64 -21.01 15.02
N VAL A 247 -7.79 -20.40 14.73
CA VAL A 247 -7.94 -19.45 13.60
C VAL A 247 -7.15 -18.17 13.86
N THR A 248 -7.10 -17.67 15.09
CA THR A 248 -6.25 -16.52 15.45
C THR A 248 -4.77 -16.79 15.19
N VAL A 249 -4.25 -17.99 15.49
CA VAL A 249 -2.86 -18.36 15.17
C VAL A 249 -2.60 -18.32 13.66
N VAL A 250 -3.56 -18.79 12.85
CA VAL A 250 -3.46 -18.71 11.38
C VAL A 250 -3.44 -17.25 10.89
N ILE A 251 -4.31 -16.38 11.43
CA ILE A 251 -4.29 -14.94 11.13
C ILE A 251 -2.92 -14.35 11.47
N MET A 252 -2.40 -14.64 12.65
CA MET A 252 -1.09 -14.14 13.09
C MET A 252 0.03 -14.61 12.16
N ALA A 253 0.04 -15.87 11.73
CA ALA A 253 1.02 -16.36 10.76
C ALA A 253 0.97 -15.59 9.44
N PHE A 254 -0.23 -15.35 8.90
CA PHE A 254 -0.40 -14.58 7.66
C PHE A 254 0.05 -13.13 7.84
N LEU A 255 -0.32 -12.48 8.95
CA LEU A 255 0.13 -11.12 9.25
C LEU A 255 1.65 -11.05 9.39
N THR A 256 2.28 -11.98 10.11
CA THR A 256 3.74 -12.03 10.23
C THR A 256 4.43 -12.13 8.86
N VAL A 257 3.95 -13.02 7.98
CA VAL A 257 4.47 -13.13 6.61
C VAL A 257 4.24 -11.84 5.82
N ALA A 258 3.06 -11.23 5.93
CA ALA A 258 2.77 -9.97 5.28
C ALA A 258 3.70 -8.85 5.75
N TYR A 259 3.95 -8.70 7.06
CA TYR A 259 4.91 -7.72 7.59
C TYR A 259 6.33 -7.99 7.10
N ALA A 260 6.79 -9.25 7.14
CA ALA A 260 8.12 -9.62 6.67
C ALA A 260 8.32 -9.26 5.19
N LEU A 261 7.35 -9.60 4.34
CA LEU A 261 7.38 -9.24 2.92
C LEU A 261 7.32 -7.72 2.72
N GLY A 262 6.48 -7.00 3.45
CA GLY A 262 6.36 -5.55 3.36
C GLY A 262 7.63 -4.81 3.78
N ILE A 263 8.32 -5.29 4.82
CA ILE A 263 9.62 -4.75 5.25
C ILE A 263 10.69 -5.03 4.18
N SER A 264 10.73 -6.25 3.64
CA SER A 264 11.67 -6.63 2.60
C SER A 264 11.50 -5.81 1.31
N THR A 265 10.25 -5.62 0.86
CA THR A 265 9.99 -4.82 -0.35
C THR A 265 10.18 -3.33 -0.13
N SER A 266 9.99 -2.84 1.11
CA SER A 266 10.22 -1.43 1.44
C SER A 266 11.64 -0.98 1.14
N ALA A 267 12.63 -1.83 1.38
CA ALA A 267 14.04 -1.55 1.11
C ALA A 267 14.36 -1.38 -0.38
N GLN A 268 13.49 -1.84 -1.28
CA GLN A 268 13.71 -1.80 -2.73
C GLN A 268 13.37 -0.44 -3.37
N PHE A 269 12.72 0.49 -2.65
CA PHE A 269 12.28 1.77 -3.22
C PHE A 269 12.75 2.96 -2.40
N ASN A 270 13.13 4.05 -3.07
CA ASN A 270 13.59 5.27 -2.42
C ASN A 270 12.50 5.89 -1.54
N ARG A 271 11.24 5.83 -1.98
CA ARG A 271 10.07 6.31 -1.22
C ARG A 271 9.79 5.57 0.09
N SER A 272 10.28 4.34 0.27
CA SER A 272 9.89 3.49 1.40
C SER A 272 11.06 2.94 2.21
N LYS A 273 12.30 2.98 1.71
CA LYS A 273 13.45 2.38 2.40
C LYS A 273 13.75 2.97 3.78
N ASP A 274 13.32 4.20 4.03
CA ASP A 274 13.52 4.88 5.31
C ASP A 274 12.40 4.63 6.33
N PHE A 275 11.39 3.83 6.00
CA PHE A 275 10.28 3.47 6.90
C PHE A 275 9.43 4.63 7.44
N LYS A 276 9.38 5.75 6.71
CA LYS A 276 8.68 7.00 7.11
C LYS A 276 7.33 7.23 6.41
N THR A 277 6.87 6.28 5.58
CA THR A 277 5.60 6.47 4.87
C THR A 277 4.40 6.29 5.81
N PRO A 278 3.25 6.93 5.54
CA PRO A 278 2.03 6.71 6.32
C PRO A 278 1.62 5.24 6.42
N HIS A 279 1.77 4.47 5.33
CA HIS A 279 1.53 3.03 5.32
C HIS A 279 2.37 2.30 6.37
N GLN A 280 3.68 2.57 6.41
CA GLN A 280 4.61 1.91 7.34
C GLN A 280 4.38 2.34 8.79
N ILE A 281 4.14 3.64 9.02
CA ILE A 281 3.87 4.17 10.36
C ILE A 281 2.60 3.53 10.94
N VAL A 282 1.50 3.51 10.18
CA VAL A 282 0.24 2.91 10.65
C VAL A 282 0.37 1.39 10.80
N ALA A 283 1.16 0.72 9.95
CA ALA A 283 1.51 -0.70 10.16
C ALA A 283 2.21 -0.91 11.51
N PHE A 284 3.26 -0.16 11.81
CA PHE A 284 3.95 -0.32 13.10
C PHE A 284 3.07 0.03 14.30
N LEU A 285 2.20 1.05 14.19
CA LEU A 285 1.23 1.35 15.25
C LEU A 285 0.22 0.22 15.47
N ALA A 286 -0.16 -0.51 14.41
CA ALA A 286 -1.06 -1.66 14.52
C ALA A 286 -0.45 -2.84 15.30
N LEU A 287 0.89 -2.95 15.40
CA LEU A 287 1.54 -4.01 16.16
C LEU A 287 1.19 -3.96 17.65
N THR A 288 1.04 -2.77 18.23
CA THR A 288 0.75 -2.61 19.66
C THR A 288 -0.56 -3.31 20.07
N PRO A 289 -1.74 -3.00 19.49
CA PRO A 289 -2.96 -3.70 19.86
C PRO A 289 -2.96 -5.17 19.43
N ILE A 290 -2.27 -5.56 18.35
CA ILE A 290 -2.13 -6.96 17.94
C ILE A 290 -1.39 -7.80 18.99
N VAL A 291 -0.27 -7.27 19.51
CA VAL A 291 0.50 -7.92 20.57
C VAL A 291 -0.33 -8.03 21.86
N LEU A 292 -1.06 -6.97 22.22
CA LEU A 292 -1.93 -6.98 23.39
C LEU A 292 -3.07 -8.01 23.26
N ILE A 293 -3.72 -8.15 22.10
CA ILE A 293 -4.74 -9.18 21.86
C ILE A 293 -4.16 -10.59 22.03
N SER A 294 -2.90 -10.79 21.66
CA SER A 294 -2.24 -12.10 21.76
C SER A 294 -1.87 -12.47 23.19
N ILE A 295 -1.47 -11.48 24.00
CA ILE A 295 -0.90 -11.70 25.35
C ILE A 295 -1.98 -11.64 26.45
N LEU A 296 -2.88 -10.67 26.40
CA LEU A 296 -3.84 -10.41 27.50
C LEU A 296 -4.79 -11.59 27.82
N PRO A 297 -5.19 -12.45 26.86
CA PRO A 297 -6.02 -13.63 27.16
C PRO A 297 -5.30 -14.75 27.93
N MET A 298 -3.97 -14.70 28.08
CA MET A 298 -3.23 -15.75 28.77
C MET A 298 -3.71 -15.89 30.23
N PRO A 299 -3.88 -17.11 30.78
CA PRO A 299 -4.49 -17.32 32.09
C PRO A 299 -3.80 -16.56 33.23
N ASN A 300 -2.47 -16.48 33.19
CA ASN A 300 -1.69 -15.78 34.22
C ASN A 300 -1.89 -14.26 34.20
N ILE A 301 -2.24 -13.69 33.04
CA ILE A 301 -2.41 -12.24 32.86
C ILE A 301 -3.87 -11.84 32.99
N SER A 302 -4.77 -12.58 32.34
CA SER A 302 -6.21 -12.32 32.35
C SER A 302 -6.84 -12.34 33.75
N ARG A 303 -6.21 -13.03 34.70
CA ARG A 303 -6.64 -13.11 36.11
C ARG A 303 -6.11 -11.98 37.00
N LEU A 304 -5.16 -11.15 36.53
CA LEU A 304 -4.57 -10.07 37.33
C LEU A 304 -5.58 -8.96 37.65
N HIS A 305 -6.50 -8.66 36.73
CA HIS A 305 -7.50 -7.62 36.94
C HIS A 305 -8.78 -7.89 36.13
N ALA A 306 -9.95 -7.61 36.73
CA ALA A 306 -11.27 -7.85 36.11
C ALA A 306 -11.52 -7.06 34.81
N TYR A 307 -10.74 -6.01 34.55
CA TYR A 307 -10.81 -5.22 33.32
C TYR A 307 -10.01 -5.82 32.16
N ILE A 308 -8.98 -6.63 32.42
CA ILE A 308 -8.09 -7.16 31.37
C ILE A 308 -8.87 -7.95 30.32
N PRO A 309 -9.77 -8.90 30.68
CA PRO A 309 -10.57 -9.62 29.69
C PRO A 309 -11.49 -8.71 28.86
N ARG A 310 -11.89 -7.54 29.39
CA ARG A 310 -12.77 -6.59 28.69
C ARG A 310 -12.04 -5.81 27.59
N LEU A 311 -10.70 -5.76 27.62
CA LEU A 311 -9.89 -5.07 26.62
C LEU A 311 -9.78 -5.84 25.29
N HIS A 312 -10.06 -7.15 25.26
CA HIS A 312 -9.90 -7.96 24.05
C HIS A 312 -10.73 -7.42 22.88
N LEU A 313 -12.03 -7.15 23.09
CA LEU A 313 -12.91 -6.69 22.02
C LEU A 313 -12.55 -5.31 21.43
N PRO A 314 -12.31 -4.24 22.24
CA PRO A 314 -11.89 -2.97 21.68
C PRO A 314 -10.55 -3.08 20.96
N LEU A 315 -9.58 -3.82 21.50
CA LEU A 315 -8.29 -4.02 20.82
C LEU A 315 -8.44 -4.71 19.47
N VAL A 316 -9.29 -5.75 19.37
CA VAL A 316 -9.59 -6.44 18.10
C VAL A 316 -10.17 -5.46 17.09
N SER A 317 -11.15 -4.64 17.47
CA SER A 317 -11.73 -3.64 16.57
C SER A 317 -10.72 -2.57 16.17
N THR A 318 -9.91 -2.07 17.10
CA THR A 318 -8.84 -1.10 16.81
C THR A 318 -7.80 -1.69 15.84
N SER A 319 -7.36 -2.92 16.06
CA SER A 319 -6.40 -3.61 15.18
C SER A 319 -6.94 -3.76 13.77
N PHE A 320 -8.20 -4.19 13.63
CA PHE A 320 -8.84 -4.35 12.33
C PHE A 320 -8.91 -3.02 11.56
N VAL A 321 -9.32 -1.93 12.21
CA VAL A 321 -9.38 -0.61 11.59
C VAL A 321 -7.99 -0.14 11.17
N LEU A 322 -6.98 -0.23 12.04
CA LEU A 322 -5.62 0.17 11.71
C LEU A 322 -5.08 -0.62 10.52
N LEU A 323 -5.27 -1.95 10.49
CA LEU A 323 -4.80 -2.79 9.40
C LEU A 323 -5.51 -2.51 8.06
N ILE A 324 -6.81 -2.20 8.07
CA ILE A 324 -7.52 -1.77 6.84
C ILE A 324 -6.99 -0.44 6.33
N LEU A 325 -6.75 0.53 7.22
CA LEU A 325 -6.18 1.82 6.84
C LEU A 325 -4.77 1.63 6.29
N THR A 326 -3.95 0.79 6.93
CA THR A 326 -2.63 0.39 6.43
C THR A 326 -2.72 -0.18 5.02
N GLY A 327 -3.62 -1.13 4.75
CA GLY A 327 -3.78 -1.70 3.42
C GLY A 327 -4.15 -0.65 2.35
N GLY A 328 -5.08 0.26 2.66
CA GLY A 328 -5.46 1.36 1.76
C GLY A 328 -4.29 2.32 1.48
N LEU A 329 -3.55 2.71 2.52
CA LEU A 329 -2.33 3.52 2.38
C LEU A 329 -1.25 2.79 1.58
N GLY A 330 -1.17 1.46 1.65
CA GLY A 330 -0.24 0.64 0.87
C GLY A 330 -0.57 0.62 -0.63
N LEU A 331 -1.85 0.60 -0.99
CA LEU A 331 -2.29 0.74 -2.39
C LEU A 331 -1.95 2.13 -2.94
N HIS A 332 -2.10 3.18 -2.13
CA HIS A 332 -1.67 4.52 -2.49
C HIS A 332 -0.14 4.61 -2.64
N LEU A 333 0.61 4.07 -1.68
CA LEU A 333 2.07 4.04 -1.70
C LEU A 333 2.61 3.33 -2.95
N SER A 334 2.00 2.20 -3.34
CA SER A 334 2.37 1.47 -4.56
C SER A 334 1.81 2.09 -5.85
N SER A 335 1.10 3.22 -5.74
CA SER A 335 0.50 3.98 -6.84
C SER A 335 -0.40 3.10 -7.71
N GLN A 336 -1.27 2.30 -7.08
CA GLN A 336 -2.17 1.39 -7.80
C GLN A 336 -3.21 2.12 -8.63
N ALA A 337 -3.72 1.44 -9.65
CA ALA A 337 -4.78 1.97 -10.49
C ALA A 337 -6.05 2.23 -9.67
N ARG A 338 -6.77 3.31 -10.00
CA ARG A 338 -8.01 3.70 -9.30
C ARG A 338 -9.03 2.55 -9.17
N PRO A 339 -9.27 1.69 -10.18
CA PRO A 339 -10.19 0.56 -10.03
C PRO A 339 -9.80 -0.42 -8.91
N VAL A 340 -8.50 -0.67 -8.72
CA VAL A 340 -8.01 -1.55 -7.64
C VAL A 340 -8.27 -0.92 -6.27
N ILE A 341 -8.04 0.38 -6.13
CA ILE A 341 -8.30 1.13 -4.90
C ILE A 341 -9.81 1.12 -4.58
N LEU A 342 -10.66 1.33 -5.58
CA LEU A 342 -12.12 1.29 -5.42
C LEU A 342 -12.60 -0.11 -5.03
N GLY A 343 -12.07 -1.16 -5.67
CA GLY A 343 -12.38 -2.55 -5.32
C GLY A 343 -12.00 -2.89 -3.89
N TYR A 344 -10.79 -2.52 -3.45
CA TYR A 344 -10.35 -2.67 -2.06
C TYR A 344 -11.29 -1.94 -1.09
N THR A 345 -11.65 -0.69 -1.41
CA THR A 345 -12.51 0.13 -0.55
C THR A 345 -13.90 -0.48 -0.40
N ALA A 346 -14.49 -0.98 -1.50
CA ALA A 346 -15.78 -1.66 -1.47
C ALA A 346 -15.75 -2.92 -0.59
N VAL A 347 -14.74 -3.78 -0.77
CA VAL A 347 -14.58 -5.00 0.05
C VAL A 347 -14.35 -4.65 1.52
N ALA A 348 -13.50 -3.65 1.81
CA ALA A 348 -13.23 -3.20 3.17
C ALA A 348 -14.51 -2.72 3.88
N LEU A 349 -15.34 -1.92 3.20
CA LEU A 349 -16.62 -1.46 3.75
C LEU A 349 -17.60 -2.61 4.00
N LEU A 350 -17.72 -3.55 3.06
CA LEU A 350 -18.58 -4.73 3.22
C LEU A 350 -18.17 -5.57 4.42
N VAL A 351 -16.87 -5.88 4.57
CA VAL A 351 -16.36 -6.67 5.70
C VAL A 351 -16.49 -5.90 7.02
N PHE A 352 -16.28 -4.57 7.00
CA PHE A 352 -16.47 -3.72 8.19
C PHE A 352 -17.94 -3.74 8.66
N ILE A 353 -18.89 -3.59 7.74
CA ILE A 353 -20.33 -3.67 8.02
C ILE A 353 -20.68 -5.06 8.56
N PHE A 354 -20.22 -6.12 7.89
CA PHE A 354 -20.42 -7.51 8.32
C PHE A 354 -19.92 -7.74 9.75
N ASN A 355 -18.68 -7.35 10.06
CA ASN A 355 -18.09 -7.50 11.39
C ASN A 355 -18.88 -6.69 12.44
N THR A 356 -19.33 -5.48 12.09
CA THR A 356 -20.11 -4.62 13.00
C THR A 356 -21.48 -5.23 13.32
N ILE A 357 -22.18 -5.76 12.31
CA ILE A 357 -23.46 -6.47 12.47
C ILE A 357 -23.23 -7.71 13.34
N MET A 358 -22.23 -8.52 13.01
CA MET A 358 -21.90 -9.73 13.75
C MET A 358 -21.60 -9.46 15.22
N GLN A 359 -20.74 -8.48 15.52
CA GLN A 359 -20.45 -8.07 16.90
C GLN A 359 -21.71 -7.57 17.62
N SER A 360 -22.58 -6.82 16.94
CA SER A 360 -23.85 -6.35 17.50
C SER A 360 -24.81 -7.51 17.82
N CYS A 361 -24.93 -8.49 16.93
CA CYS A 361 -25.71 -9.71 17.14
C CYS A 361 -25.20 -10.52 18.33
N ILE A 362 -23.87 -10.72 18.42
CA ILE A 362 -23.23 -11.45 19.53
C ILE A 362 -23.48 -10.74 20.86
N ARG A 363 -23.32 -9.42 20.92
CA ARG A 363 -23.60 -8.60 22.13
C ARG A 363 -25.06 -8.70 22.55
N ARG A 364 -26.00 -8.58 21.61
CA ARG A 364 -27.45 -8.69 21.88
C ARG A 364 -27.82 -10.08 22.40
N ARG A 365 -27.27 -11.15 21.80
CA ARG A 365 -27.50 -12.55 22.22
C ARG A 365 -26.96 -12.82 23.63
N GLY A 366 -25.75 -12.33 23.95
CA GLY A 366 -25.17 -12.45 25.29
C GLY A 366 -26.00 -11.74 26.35
N SER A 367 -26.49 -10.53 26.05
CA SER A 367 -27.35 -9.75 26.93
C SER A 367 -28.72 -10.43 27.16
N ALA A 368 -29.32 -11.00 26.11
CA ALA A 368 -30.57 -11.75 26.22
C ALA A 368 -30.41 -13.02 27.07
N TYR A 369 -29.31 -13.77 26.87
CA TYR A 369 -29.01 -14.96 27.67
C TYR A 369 -28.77 -14.62 29.15
N ALA A 370 -28.01 -13.56 29.44
CA ALA A 370 -27.79 -13.09 30.82
C ALA A 370 -29.09 -12.67 31.52
N ARG A 371 -29.99 -11.95 30.81
CA ARG A 371 -31.32 -11.61 31.32
C ARG A 371 -32.18 -12.84 31.59
N ALA A 372 -32.20 -13.81 30.67
CA ALA A 372 -32.96 -15.05 30.85
C ALA A 372 -32.45 -15.86 32.05
N ASN A 373 -31.13 -15.94 32.23
CA ASN A 373 -30.54 -16.70 33.34
C ASN A 373 -30.74 -16.01 34.69
N ASN A 374 -30.62 -14.66 34.76
CA ASN A 374 -30.95 -13.91 35.97
C ASN A 374 -32.43 -14.04 36.34
N ARG A 375 -33.34 -14.04 35.36
CA ARG A 375 -34.78 -14.25 35.62
C ARG A 375 -35.06 -15.64 36.17
N LYS A 376 -34.37 -16.67 35.66
CA LYS A 376 -34.48 -18.04 36.18
C LYS A 376 -33.98 -18.14 37.63
N ARG A 377 -32.82 -17.54 37.92
CA ARG A 377 -32.23 -17.55 39.26
C ARG A 377 -33.10 -16.84 40.29
N LEU A 378 -33.67 -15.68 39.95
CA LEU A 378 -34.62 -14.98 40.83
C LEU A 378 -35.86 -15.82 41.10
N GLY A 379 -36.37 -16.54 40.09
CA GLY A 379 -37.49 -17.47 40.27
C GLY A 379 -37.15 -18.66 41.21
N GLU A 380 -35.95 -19.23 41.11
CA GLU A 380 -35.48 -20.28 42.04
C GLU A 380 -35.30 -19.76 43.47
N GLU A 381 -34.81 -18.52 43.65
CA GLU A 381 -34.69 -17.88 44.97
C GLU A 381 -36.08 -17.59 45.58
N ASP A 382 -37.04 -17.09 44.79
CA ASP A 382 -38.43 -16.87 45.22
C ASP A 382 -39.14 -18.18 45.61
N ASP A 383 -38.99 -19.25 44.82
CA ASP A 383 -39.59 -20.56 45.10
C ASP A 383 -39.01 -21.17 46.39
N GLN A 384 -37.71 -20.98 46.63
CA GLN A 384 -37.05 -21.44 47.85
C GLN A 384 -37.54 -20.67 49.09
N GLU A 385 -37.74 -19.36 48.97
CA GLU A 385 -38.30 -18.52 50.05
C GLU A 385 -39.76 -18.90 50.36
N VAL A 386 -40.58 -19.15 49.34
CA VAL A 386 -41.97 -19.62 49.51
C VAL A 386 -42.02 -21.00 50.17
N MET A 387 -41.13 -21.91 49.80
CA MET A 387 -41.05 -23.24 50.43
C MET A 387 -40.66 -23.15 51.91
N LEU A 388 -39.66 -22.30 52.24
CA LEU A 388 -39.26 -22.02 53.62
C LEU A 388 -40.41 -21.43 54.45
N ARG A 389 -41.17 -20.50 53.88
CA ARG A 389 -42.32 -19.88 54.55
C ARG A 389 -43.43 -20.90 54.85
N LYS A 390 -43.76 -21.78 53.90
CA LYS A 390 -44.72 -22.88 54.11
C LYS A 390 -44.27 -23.89 55.17
N LEU A 391 -42.98 -24.21 55.21
CA LEU A 391 -42.40 -25.07 56.26
C LEU A 391 -42.47 -24.42 57.65
N THR A 392 -42.31 -23.10 57.70
CA THR A 392 -42.41 -22.33 58.95
C THR A 392 -43.86 -22.24 59.43
N GLU A 393 -44.81 -22.03 58.52
CA GLU A 393 -46.26 -22.06 58.81
C GLU A 393 -46.76 -23.45 59.21
N SER A 394 -46.21 -24.51 58.62
CA SER A 394 -46.47 -25.90 59.03
C SER A 394 -45.94 -26.19 60.43
N ARG A 395 -44.80 -25.59 60.83
CA ARG A 395 -44.23 -25.70 62.19
C ARG A 395 -44.98 -24.86 63.22
N THR A 396 -45.51 -23.69 62.87
CA THR A 396 -46.31 -22.88 63.80
C THR A 396 -47.73 -23.42 63.97
N SER A 397 -48.32 -24.03 62.93
CA SER A 397 -49.61 -24.74 63.06
C SER A 397 -49.53 -26.04 63.86
N SER A 398 -48.35 -26.66 63.98
CA SER A 398 -48.11 -27.82 64.85
C SER A 398 -47.69 -27.45 66.29
N ASN A 399 -47.29 -26.19 66.55
CA ASN A 399 -47.00 -25.69 67.89
C ASN A 399 -48.20 -24.97 68.57
N ALA A 400 -49.31 -24.75 67.85
CA ALA A 400 -50.51 -24.11 68.41
C ALA A 400 -51.43 -25.07 69.20
N SER A 401 -51.06 -26.36 69.35
CA SER A 401 -51.84 -27.35 70.11
C SER A 401 -51.21 -27.79 71.44
N LEU A 402 -50.08 -27.20 71.87
CA LEU A 402 -49.48 -27.51 73.17
C LEU A 402 -48.84 -26.27 73.82
N ARG A 403 -49.57 -25.60 74.72
CA ARG A 403 -49.22 -25.55 76.16
C ARG A 403 -50.05 -24.56 76.95
N GLN A 404 -50.64 -25.12 78.00
CA GLN A 404 -51.22 -24.51 79.19
C GLN A 404 -50.13 -24.44 80.28
N GLY A 405 -50.09 -23.36 81.07
CA GLY A 405 -49.53 -23.39 82.44
C GLY A 405 -48.41 -22.39 82.81
N SER A 406 -48.81 -21.31 83.49
CA SER A 406 -48.33 -20.76 84.79
C SER A 406 -46.84 -20.63 85.15
N GLY A 407 -46.46 -19.42 85.61
CA GLY A 407 -45.84 -19.23 86.94
C GLY A 407 -44.45 -18.56 87.07
N TYR A 408 -44.40 -17.36 87.71
CA TYR A 408 -43.37 -16.75 88.61
C TYR A 408 -41.87 -16.77 88.22
N ALA A 409 -40.95 -15.89 88.64
CA ALA A 409 -40.84 -14.51 89.14
C ALA A 409 -39.32 -14.25 89.35
N THR A 410 -38.96 -12.96 89.52
CA THR A 410 -37.85 -12.42 90.36
C THR A 410 -36.49 -12.02 89.74
N GLU A 411 -36.05 -10.84 90.21
CA GLU A 411 -34.88 -9.98 89.92
C GLU A 411 -33.51 -10.46 90.45
N SER A 412 -32.42 -9.89 89.90
CA SER A 412 -31.29 -9.18 90.58
C SER A 412 -30.21 -8.81 89.52
N ARG A 413 -29.83 -7.53 89.30
CA ARG A 413 -28.78 -6.70 89.98
C ARG A 413 -27.38 -7.36 89.94
N GLU A 414 -26.23 -6.76 89.59
CA GLU A 414 -25.77 -5.36 89.47
C GLU A 414 -24.28 -5.29 89.00
N PHE A 415 -23.80 -4.10 88.56
CA PHE A 415 -22.40 -3.55 88.51
C PHE A 415 -21.41 -3.96 87.39
N GLY A 416 -20.71 -3.07 86.65
CA GLY A 416 -20.57 -1.59 86.57
C GLY A 416 -20.03 -1.19 85.16
N ALA A 417 -20.33 -0.01 84.58
CA ALA A 417 -19.69 1.33 84.75
C ALA A 417 -18.15 1.27 84.52
N ASP A 418 -17.47 1.94 83.58
CA ASP A 418 -17.59 3.26 82.90
C ASP A 418 -16.94 3.16 81.50
N GLY A 419 -17.06 4.05 80.50
CA GLY A 419 -17.70 5.35 80.34
C GLY A 419 -17.29 5.94 78.96
N GLN A 420 -18.23 6.67 78.32
CA GLN A 420 -18.10 7.78 77.34
C GLN A 420 -17.19 7.59 76.08
N GLU A 421 -17.57 7.93 74.84
CA GLU A 421 -18.36 9.06 74.35
C GLU A 421 -18.80 8.87 72.86
N ARG A 422 -20.02 9.31 72.53
CA ARG A 422 -20.59 9.92 71.26
C ARG A 422 -19.89 9.69 69.89
N ALA A 423 -20.57 9.61 68.73
CA ALA A 423 -21.96 9.85 68.32
C ALA A 423 -22.27 9.33 66.89
N GLN A 424 -23.53 8.92 66.71
CA GLN A 424 -24.46 9.14 65.58
C GLN A 424 -24.31 8.48 64.19
N LYS A 425 -25.38 7.70 63.89
CA LYS A 425 -26.23 7.63 62.67
C LYS A 425 -25.61 7.15 61.34
N GLY A 426 -26.25 6.29 60.55
CA GLY A 426 -27.62 5.80 60.61
C GLY A 426 -27.88 4.65 59.62
N ILE A 427 -28.91 3.90 59.96
CA ILE A 427 -29.52 2.77 59.26
C ILE A 427 -30.46 3.31 58.17
N TYR A 428 -30.47 2.73 56.97
CA TYR A 428 -31.71 2.52 56.19
C TYR A 428 -31.51 1.37 55.19
N GLY A 429 -32.35 0.34 55.33
CA GLY A 429 -32.62 -0.64 54.29
C GLY A 429 -33.80 -0.19 53.42
N GLY A 430 -33.92 -0.76 52.22
CA GLY A 430 -35.06 -0.54 51.34
C GLY A 430 -35.06 -1.56 50.19
N GLY A 431 -35.93 -2.56 50.31
CA GLY A 431 -36.25 -3.53 49.27
C GLY A 431 -37.23 -3.00 48.21
N ALA A 432 -37.50 -3.86 47.24
CA ALA A 432 -38.07 -3.65 45.92
C ALA A 432 -39.54 -3.17 45.81
N MET A 433 -39.94 -2.66 44.62
CA MET A 433 -41.00 -3.22 43.73
C MET A 433 -41.19 -2.40 42.41
N PRO A 434 -41.89 -2.94 41.38
CA PRO A 434 -41.72 -2.62 39.94
C PRO A 434 -42.93 -2.03 39.16
N GLY A 435 -42.68 -1.58 37.91
CA GLY A 435 -43.63 -1.50 36.77
C GLY A 435 -44.30 -0.12 36.50
N PRO A 436 -44.87 0.16 35.28
CA PRO A 436 -45.11 -0.71 34.12
C PRO A 436 -44.58 -0.19 32.75
N GLN A 437 -44.66 -1.05 31.73
CA GLN A 437 -44.47 -0.73 30.29
C GLN A 437 -45.81 -0.38 29.60
N TYR A 438 -45.69 0.24 28.42
CA TYR A 438 -46.60 0.31 27.26
C TYR A 438 -47.19 1.68 26.90
N LEU A 439 -47.35 1.87 25.57
CA LEU A 439 -47.69 3.07 24.77
C LEU A 439 -46.41 3.82 24.30
N LEU A 440 -46.03 3.90 23.03
CA LEU A 440 -46.83 4.02 21.80
C LEU A 440 -46.05 3.48 20.57
N ASN A 441 -46.79 2.84 19.66
CA ASN A 441 -46.45 2.72 18.25
C ASN A 441 -47.43 3.58 17.45
N MET A 442 -46.94 4.14 16.35
CA MET A 442 -47.62 4.66 15.15
C MET A 442 -47.67 6.19 14.92
N HIS A 443 -47.11 6.51 13.75
CA HIS A 443 -47.07 7.74 12.93
C HIS A 443 -48.49 8.16 12.45
N PRO A 444 -48.76 9.42 12.05
CA PRO A 444 -48.29 9.96 10.75
C PRO A 444 -47.99 11.49 10.68
N GLY A 445 -47.10 11.88 9.76
CA GLY A 445 -47.25 13.02 8.83
C GLY A 445 -47.40 14.49 9.27
N VAL A 446 -46.45 15.30 8.77
CA VAL A 446 -46.50 16.71 8.26
C VAL A 446 -46.41 17.90 9.28
N PRO A 447 -45.93 19.11 8.87
CA PRO A 447 -44.62 19.66 9.30
C PRO A 447 -44.68 21.11 9.83
N VAL A 448 -43.72 21.58 10.66
CA VAL A 448 -43.47 23.05 10.79
C VAL A 448 -42.01 23.37 11.17
N HIS A 449 -41.52 24.43 10.54
CA HIS A 449 -40.16 25.00 10.50
C HIS A 449 -39.61 25.68 11.77
N LYS A 450 -38.31 26.04 11.64
CA LYS A 450 -37.51 27.12 12.29
C LYS A 450 -36.82 26.67 13.59
N TRP A 451 -35.49 26.67 13.71
CA TRP A 451 -34.45 27.55 13.15
C TRP A 451 -33.20 26.78 12.71
#